data_AF-A0AAN6BP28-F1
#
_entry.id   AF-A0AAN6BP28-F1
#
_cell.length_a   1.000
_cell.length_b   1.000
_cell.length_c   1.000
_cell.angle_alpha   90.00
_cell.angle_beta   90.00
_cell.angle_gamma   90.00
#
_symmetry.space_group_name_H-M   'P 1'
#
loop_
_entity.id
_entity.type
_entity.pdbx_description
1 polymer ?
#
loop_
_entity_poly.entity_id
_entity_poly.type
_entity_poly.pdbx_seq_one_letter_code
_entity_poly.pdbx_strand_id
1 'polypeptide(L)'
;MDGFLGKMIEKVAEKATGGSSSSNTGGGYSSYNQQPSYGGQGQGYNSGPAPPQDLPYPWVARWDDRDQRWFYVNEQTGERSWERPYGGSGGPSYGERLYGQPQPSYGYEGAYGQSQEQRPEHKDHSMMYGAAAGAAGLVGGAILMHEGEKIHEDWDEDKERIEQNVEDFPEDAARWTGEKVGEVEAIPENIEQRWDRTEDRIENKWDNAVDDVEDFPENAAEWTGRRVGEVEQFGDNIDNAYDEGRAEGVRVVELAGLAPGPFAGLLLADYGASVLRVDRPNSVSTDQLTRRKTSITLDLRDKASHRLLLSVLSKADVLIDPYRPGVLERLGLSPSDVLLKHNPRLIVARMTGFRRDGKYKDMAGHDINYIAVSGVLSMLGRKGEPPYAPGNILGDFAGGGAMCFLGILLALLARAHTGRGQVVEANMVDGSAYLATMPRLNRQTPLWNLPRGENMLDGGSPFYGTYECKDRGKYFAVGALEPQFYAALIKGLGFETGELPAREDRANWPALRAAFEQRFKEKTRAEWEAIFDGTDACATPVLEQAELEQSGYEQRPAVHLVDTPGPPIPADDGGWTGGGLLPGTGGQETLKAWMGWEEGRDFEIRGDGALVWIEGGKSKL
;
A
#
# COMPACT_ATOMS: atom_id res chain seq x y z
N MET A 1 33.81 -39.97 26.12
CA MET A 1 32.61 -39.55 25.39
C MET A 1 33.06 -39.10 24.01
N ASP A 2 33.47 -40.09 23.22
CA ASP A 2 33.84 -39.96 21.81
C ASP A 2 32.98 -41.01 21.09
N GLY A 3 32.20 -40.61 20.08
CA GLY A 3 31.39 -41.56 19.32
C GLY A 3 30.07 -41.06 18.74
N PHE A 4 29.66 -39.81 19.02
CA PHE A 4 28.39 -39.28 18.50
C PHE A 4 28.56 -38.26 17.37
N LEU A 5 29.59 -37.40 17.38
CA LEU A 5 29.84 -36.46 16.28
C LEU A 5 30.39 -37.13 15.00
N GLY A 6 31.14 -38.24 15.12
CA GLY A 6 31.70 -38.95 13.97
C GLY A 6 30.65 -39.65 13.09
N LYS A 7 29.51 -40.05 13.66
CA LYS A 7 28.43 -40.76 12.92
C LYS A 7 27.45 -39.83 12.20
N MET A 8 27.52 -38.52 12.45
CA MET A 8 26.67 -37.54 11.78
C MET A 8 27.31 -37.02 10.48
N ILE A 9 28.64 -37.02 10.41
CA ILE A 9 29.40 -36.57 9.23
C ILE A 9 29.47 -37.65 8.14
N GLU A 10 29.45 -38.94 8.52
CA GLU A 10 29.42 -40.06 7.55
C GLU A 10 28.06 -40.19 6.82
N LYS A 11 26.96 -39.80 7.45
CA LYS A 11 25.61 -39.87 6.86
C LYS A 11 25.27 -38.75 5.86
N VAL A 12 26.06 -37.67 5.83
CA VAL A 12 25.90 -36.57 4.88
C VAL A 12 26.77 -36.79 3.64
N ALA A 13 27.86 -37.56 3.75
CA ALA A 13 28.77 -37.86 2.64
C ALA A 13 28.27 -38.99 1.71
N GLU A 14 27.45 -39.94 2.18
CA GLU A 14 26.92 -41.04 1.34
C GLU A 14 25.78 -40.62 0.38
N LYS A 15 25.24 -39.39 0.50
CA LYS A 15 24.15 -38.91 -0.36
C LYS A 15 24.59 -38.07 -1.57
N ALA A 16 25.90 -37.81 -1.70
CA ALA A 16 26.45 -36.93 -2.74
C ALA A 16 27.30 -37.63 -3.82
N THR A 17 27.48 -38.95 -3.76
CA THR A 17 28.25 -39.69 -4.79
C THR A 17 27.57 -41.02 -5.14
N GLY A 18 26.88 -41.06 -6.27
CA GLY A 18 26.32 -42.31 -6.82
C GLY A 18 25.46 -42.06 -8.05
N GLY A 19 26.10 -42.02 -9.22
CA GLY A 19 25.43 -41.91 -10.52
C GLY A 19 25.33 -43.24 -11.29
N SER A 20 24.58 -43.16 -12.40
CA SER A 20 24.34 -44.11 -13.51
C SER A 20 23.23 -45.16 -13.27
N SER A 21 22.33 -45.44 -14.23
CA SER A 21 22.55 -45.62 -15.68
C SER A 21 21.31 -45.47 -16.59
N SER A 22 21.54 -44.89 -17.79
CA SER A 22 20.97 -45.15 -19.15
C SER A 22 19.45 -45.04 -19.39
N SER A 23 18.93 -44.39 -20.43
CA SER A 23 19.30 -44.58 -21.86
C SER A 23 19.03 -43.38 -22.80
N ASN A 24 20.11 -42.99 -23.48
CA ASN A 24 20.33 -42.51 -24.85
C ASN A 24 19.16 -42.24 -25.84
N THR A 25 19.21 -41.08 -26.52
CA THR A 25 19.22 -40.82 -27.99
C THR A 25 18.85 -39.33 -28.20
N GLY A 26 19.48 -38.47 -29.01
CA GLY A 26 20.65 -38.53 -29.88
C GLY A 26 20.71 -37.23 -30.73
N GLY A 27 21.93 -36.74 -31.04
CA GLY A 27 22.26 -35.81 -32.14
C GLY A 27 22.15 -34.30 -31.86
N GLY A 28 23.12 -33.43 -32.16
CA GLY A 28 24.43 -33.55 -32.79
C GLY A 28 25.01 -32.17 -33.16
N TYR A 29 26.35 -32.03 -33.10
CA TYR A 29 27.27 -31.06 -33.76
C TYR A 29 27.03 -29.53 -33.56
N SER A 30 28.00 -28.63 -33.35
CA SER A 30 29.43 -28.55 -33.70
C SER A 30 30.18 -27.51 -32.84
N SER A 31 31.32 -27.90 -32.25
CA SER A 31 32.70 -27.35 -32.34
C SER A 31 32.92 -26.01 -33.11
N TYR A 32 33.89 -25.12 -32.89
CA TYR A 32 35.15 -25.03 -32.12
C TYR A 32 35.59 -23.54 -32.17
N ASN A 33 36.20 -22.97 -31.13
CA ASN A 33 37.51 -22.30 -31.26
C ASN A 33 38.18 -22.04 -29.90
N GLN A 34 39.48 -22.35 -29.83
CA GLN A 34 40.35 -22.34 -28.66
C GLN A 34 41.28 -21.11 -28.62
N GLN A 35 41.44 -20.54 -27.41
CA GLN A 35 42.70 -20.10 -26.74
C GLN A 35 43.52 -18.88 -27.28
N PRO A 36 44.43 -18.27 -26.47
CA PRO A 36 44.89 -18.64 -25.11
C PRO A 36 44.91 -17.52 -24.04
N SER A 37 45.02 -18.02 -22.81
CA SER A 37 45.29 -17.37 -21.52
C SER A 37 46.67 -16.72 -21.41
N TYR A 38 46.74 -15.59 -20.71
CA TYR A 38 47.88 -15.18 -19.89
C TYR A 38 47.41 -15.09 -18.44
N GLY A 39 48.04 -15.89 -17.57
CA GLY A 39 47.71 -15.98 -16.15
C GLY A 39 48.48 -14.99 -15.27
N GLY A 40 47.95 -14.77 -14.07
CA GLY A 40 48.64 -14.09 -12.97
C GLY A 40 47.71 -13.82 -11.78
N GLN A 41 47.63 -14.81 -10.86
CA GLN A 41 47.44 -14.73 -9.39
C GLN A 41 46.93 -13.39 -8.81
N GLY A 42 45.87 -13.25 -8.02
CA GLY A 42 45.03 -14.16 -7.24
C GLY A 42 44.67 -13.44 -5.94
N GLN A 43 43.38 -13.35 -5.57
CA GLN A 43 42.84 -13.26 -4.19
C GLN A 43 41.33 -12.96 -4.21
N GLY A 44 40.58 -13.69 -3.36
CA GLY A 44 39.39 -13.19 -2.67
C GLY A 44 38.05 -13.27 -3.41
N TYR A 45 37.19 -14.15 -2.94
CA TYR A 45 35.78 -14.29 -3.28
C TYR A 45 35.04 -12.95 -3.32
N ASN A 46 34.41 -12.64 -4.45
CA ASN A 46 33.34 -11.65 -4.52
C ASN A 46 32.04 -12.44 -4.78
N SER A 47 31.18 -12.52 -3.77
CA SER A 47 29.94 -13.31 -3.78
C SER A 47 28.80 -12.63 -4.56
N GLY A 48 29.05 -11.43 -5.09
CA GLY A 48 28.09 -10.62 -5.81
C GLY A 48 27.99 -10.93 -7.31
N PRO A 49 26.99 -10.34 -8.01
CA PRO A 49 26.85 -10.39 -9.46
C PRO A 49 28.08 -9.83 -10.20
N ALA A 50 28.11 -9.88 -11.53
CA ALA A 50 29.22 -9.30 -12.29
C ALA A 50 29.20 -7.75 -12.19
N PRO A 51 30.37 -7.08 -12.08
CA PRO A 51 30.44 -5.61 -12.02
C PRO A 51 29.95 -4.95 -13.31
N PRO A 52 29.34 -3.76 -13.23
CA PRO A 52 28.99 -2.95 -14.40
C PRO A 52 30.23 -2.68 -15.28
N GLN A 53 30.08 -2.81 -16.59
CA GLN A 53 31.13 -2.50 -17.58
C GLN A 53 31.09 -1.01 -17.96
N ASP A 54 32.16 -0.51 -18.58
CA ASP A 54 32.29 0.87 -19.10
C ASP A 54 32.14 1.97 -18.02
N LEU A 55 32.97 1.93 -17.00
CA LEU A 55 33.14 3.06 -16.08
C LEU A 55 34.22 4.02 -16.59
N PRO A 56 34.02 5.35 -16.50
CA PRO A 56 35.06 6.31 -16.85
C PRO A 56 36.24 6.16 -15.88
N TYR A 57 37.45 6.02 -16.39
CA TYR A 57 38.65 6.07 -15.55
C TYR A 57 38.70 7.41 -14.78
N PRO A 58 38.97 7.43 -13.45
CA PRO A 58 39.48 6.36 -12.59
C PRO A 58 38.43 5.68 -11.68
N TRP A 59 37.19 5.50 -12.15
CA TRP A 59 36.12 4.90 -11.34
C TRP A 59 36.08 3.36 -11.43
N VAL A 60 35.88 2.71 -10.28
CA VAL A 60 35.68 1.26 -10.16
C VAL A 60 34.41 0.93 -9.39
N ALA A 61 33.74 -0.17 -9.73
CA ALA A 61 32.60 -0.67 -8.97
C ALA A 61 33.03 -1.59 -7.83
N ARG A 62 32.35 -1.50 -6.69
CA ARG A 62 32.48 -2.37 -5.51
C ARG A 62 31.10 -2.85 -5.09
N TRP A 63 31.01 -4.10 -4.67
CA TRP A 63 29.74 -4.72 -4.25
C TRP A 63 29.55 -4.49 -2.76
N ASP A 64 28.36 -4.04 -2.35
CA ASP A 64 27.97 -3.97 -0.96
C ASP A 64 27.07 -5.17 -0.63
N ASP A 65 27.56 -6.08 0.21
CA ASP A 65 26.82 -7.27 0.65
C ASP A 65 25.63 -6.93 1.57
N ARG A 66 25.66 -5.79 2.27
CA ARG A 66 24.58 -5.36 3.17
C ARG A 66 23.39 -4.82 2.37
N ASP A 67 23.66 -4.00 1.37
CA ASP A 67 22.63 -3.32 0.58
C ASP A 67 22.34 -4.02 -0.75
N GLN A 68 23.03 -5.13 -1.05
CA GLN A 68 22.89 -5.95 -2.25
C GLN A 68 22.91 -5.11 -3.55
N ARG A 69 23.80 -4.11 -3.61
CA ARG A 69 23.95 -3.21 -4.78
C ARG A 69 25.39 -2.76 -5.00
N TRP A 70 25.67 -2.26 -6.20
CA TRP A 70 26.97 -1.67 -6.54
C TRP A 70 27.11 -0.23 -6.02
N PHE A 71 28.30 0.11 -5.56
CA PHE A 71 28.77 1.49 -5.40
C PHE A 71 30.05 1.73 -6.20
N TYR A 72 30.32 2.98 -6.51
CA TYR A 72 31.44 3.39 -7.34
C TYR A 72 32.45 4.15 -6.50
N VAL A 73 33.72 3.80 -6.66
CA VAL A 73 34.85 4.43 -5.98
C VAL A 73 35.76 5.05 -7.02
N ASN A 74 36.06 6.33 -6.88
CA ASN A 74 37.11 6.97 -7.65
C ASN A 74 38.46 6.60 -7.04
N GLU A 75 39.30 5.85 -7.77
CA GLU A 75 40.57 5.34 -7.24
C GLU A 75 41.63 6.43 -7.03
N GLN A 76 41.43 7.65 -7.56
CA GLN A 76 42.35 8.77 -7.37
C GLN A 76 41.94 9.71 -6.23
N THR A 77 40.64 9.98 -6.09
CA THR A 77 40.12 10.92 -5.07
C THR A 77 39.61 10.23 -3.81
N GLY A 78 39.36 8.91 -3.85
CA GLY A 78 38.72 8.16 -2.78
C GLY A 78 37.21 8.40 -2.65
N GLU A 79 36.64 9.23 -3.53
CA GLU A 79 35.22 9.56 -3.56
C GLU A 79 34.36 8.31 -3.78
N ARG A 80 33.25 8.20 -3.02
CA ARG A 80 32.29 7.10 -3.11
C ARG A 80 30.94 7.64 -3.54
N SER A 81 30.34 7.03 -4.56
CA SER A 81 29.00 7.36 -5.03
C SER A 81 28.17 6.10 -5.22
N TRP A 82 26.88 6.19 -4.92
CA TRP A 82 25.90 5.16 -5.25
C TRP A 82 25.32 5.35 -6.66
N GLU A 83 25.56 6.51 -7.27
CA GLU A 83 25.16 6.83 -8.63
C GLU A 83 26.30 6.56 -9.61
N ARG A 84 25.96 6.00 -10.78
CA ARG A 84 26.96 5.69 -11.80
C ARG A 84 27.57 6.98 -12.35
N PRO A 85 28.91 7.15 -12.34
CA PRO A 85 29.55 8.33 -12.88
C PRO A 85 29.33 8.44 -14.40
N TYR A 86 28.71 9.54 -14.86
CA TYR A 86 28.50 9.82 -16.27
C TYR A 86 29.74 10.54 -16.86
N GLY A 87 30.44 9.88 -17.80
CA GLY A 87 31.44 10.52 -18.65
C GLY A 87 30.82 10.92 -20.00
N GLY A 88 30.43 12.19 -20.14
CA GLY A 88 29.74 12.68 -21.34
C GLY A 88 30.65 13.06 -22.52
N SER A 89 30.07 13.07 -23.73
CA SER A 89 30.63 13.73 -24.91
C SER A 89 29.61 14.71 -25.53
N GLY A 90 29.81 16.03 -25.34
CA GLY A 90 29.55 17.05 -26.39
C GLY A 90 28.47 18.16 -26.23
N GLY A 91 28.70 19.17 -25.35
CA GLY A 91 28.43 20.65 -25.44
C GLY A 91 27.11 21.30 -25.96
N PRO A 92 26.98 22.67 -25.94
CA PRO A 92 27.51 23.69 -25.03
C PRO A 92 26.43 24.62 -24.38
N SER A 93 26.82 25.26 -23.27
CA SER A 93 26.10 26.32 -22.52
C SER A 93 26.30 27.72 -23.13
N TYR A 94 25.22 28.54 -23.16
CA TYR A 94 25.14 30.01 -23.20
C TYR A 94 23.72 30.40 -22.73
N GLY A 95 23.39 31.42 -21.95
CA GLY A 95 24.06 32.59 -21.37
C GLY A 95 22.98 33.65 -21.05
N GLU A 96 23.07 34.30 -19.88
CA GLU A 96 22.20 35.39 -19.40
C GLU A 96 22.08 36.59 -20.37
N ARG A 97 20.92 37.29 -20.36
CA ARG A 97 20.83 38.74 -20.63
C ARG A 97 19.75 39.45 -19.81
N LEU A 98 20.18 40.56 -19.19
CA LEU A 98 19.44 41.54 -18.40
C LEU A 98 18.67 42.62 -19.22
N TYR A 99 17.77 43.30 -18.49
CA TYR A 99 17.26 44.70 -18.55
C TYR A 99 15.90 45.02 -19.22
N GLY A 100 15.01 45.67 -18.42
CA GLY A 100 14.01 46.63 -18.93
C GLY A 100 12.74 46.83 -18.07
N GLN A 101 12.73 47.84 -17.19
CA GLN A 101 11.60 48.36 -16.38
C GLN A 101 10.81 49.49 -17.14
N PRO A 102 9.71 50.13 -16.64
CA PRO A 102 8.31 49.86 -17.07
C PRO A 102 7.44 51.12 -17.42
N GLN A 103 6.11 50.91 -17.55
CA GLN A 103 4.92 51.85 -17.43
C GLN A 103 4.34 52.48 -18.73
N PRO A 104 3.08 53.01 -18.76
CA PRO A 104 1.84 52.78 -17.97
C PRO A 104 0.47 52.73 -18.74
N SER A 105 -0.54 52.17 -18.06
CA SER A 105 -1.98 52.57 -17.89
C SER A 105 -2.80 53.30 -18.98
N TYR A 106 -4.00 52.76 -19.28
CA TYR A 106 -5.35 53.40 -19.39
C TYR A 106 -6.39 52.26 -19.19
N GLY A 107 -7.48 52.29 -18.41
CA GLY A 107 -8.31 53.36 -17.84
C GLY A 107 -9.63 53.45 -18.59
N TYR A 108 -10.72 52.82 -18.13
CA TYR A 108 -12.10 53.25 -18.43
C TYR A 108 -13.13 52.78 -17.38
N GLU A 109 -13.93 53.74 -16.94
CA GLU A 109 -14.98 53.70 -15.90
C GLU A 109 -16.31 53.10 -16.40
N GLY A 110 -17.18 52.73 -15.44
CA GLY A 110 -18.60 52.45 -15.68
C GLY A 110 -19.37 52.13 -14.40
N ALA A 111 -19.95 53.16 -13.79
CA ALA A 111 -20.68 53.18 -12.52
C ALA A 111 -22.08 52.54 -12.53
N TYR A 112 -22.59 52.17 -11.34
CA TYR A 112 -23.95 52.31 -10.74
C TYR A 112 -23.92 51.50 -9.42
N GLY A 113 -24.38 51.92 -8.23
CA GLY A 113 -25.06 53.09 -7.71
C GLY A 113 -25.27 52.86 -6.19
N GLN A 114 -25.35 53.97 -5.44
CA GLN A 114 -25.49 54.13 -3.98
C GLN A 114 -26.77 53.45 -3.41
N SER A 115 -27.02 53.25 -2.10
CA SER A 115 -26.74 54.14 -0.96
C SER A 115 -27.06 53.50 0.40
N GLN A 116 -26.27 53.91 1.41
CA GLN A 116 -26.62 54.37 2.78
C GLN A 116 -27.35 53.43 3.75
N GLU A 117 -26.82 53.06 4.92
CA GLU A 117 -26.22 53.78 6.08
C GLU A 117 -27.19 53.74 7.26
N GLN A 118 -26.74 53.20 8.40
CA GLN A 118 -26.85 53.83 9.73
C GLN A 118 -26.13 52.97 10.79
N ARG A 119 -24.91 53.39 11.12
CA ARG A 119 -24.30 53.37 12.47
C ARG A 119 -24.76 54.67 13.19
N PRO A 120 -24.48 54.96 14.48
CA PRO A 120 -23.27 54.61 15.27
C PRO A 120 -23.60 54.33 16.77
N GLU A 121 -22.70 53.94 17.68
CA GLU A 121 -21.65 54.67 18.42
C GLU A 121 -21.28 53.76 19.63
N HIS A 122 -20.12 53.76 20.29
CA HIS A 122 -18.79 54.31 20.07
C HIS A 122 -17.86 53.77 21.21
N LYS A 123 -16.56 53.60 20.89
CA LYS A 123 -15.35 53.97 21.69
C LYS A 123 -15.00 53.16 22.95
N ASP A 124 -13.75 52.87 23.30
CA ASP A 124 -12.39 53.37 22.94
C ASP A 124 -11.39 52.19 23.03
N HIS A 125 -10.42 51.96 22.13
CA HIS A 125 -9.17 52.68 21.76
C HIS A 125 -7.98 52.52 22.73
N SER A 126 -6.96 51.78 22.28
CA SER A 126 -5.56 52.26 22.11
C SER A 126 -4.84 51.33 21.12
N MET A 127 -4.52 51.77 19.90
CA MET A 127 -3.26 52.42 19.45
C MET A 127 -2.03 51.51 19.64
N MET A 128 -1.53 50.80 18.62
CA MET A 128 -0.89 51.22 17.35
C MET A 128 0.53 51.76 17.53
N TYR A 129 1.49 51.03 16.95
CA TYR A 129 2.73 51.39 16.21
C TYR A 129 3.63 50.14 16.34
N GLY A 130 4.17 49.50 15.31
CA GLY A 130 4.47 49.92 13.95
C GLY A 130 5.91 49.47 13.65
N ALA A 131 6.10 48.84 12.47
CA ALA A 131 7.40 48.52 11.83
C ALA A 131 8.26 47.45 12.55
N ALA A 132 9.04 46.58 11.92
CA ALA A 132 9.46 46.28 10.55
C ALA A 132 10.07 44.85 10.61
N ALA A 133 9.69 43.93 9.71
CA ALA A 133 10.51 43.43 8.60
C ALA A 133 11.91 42.86 8.95
N GLY A 134 12.12 41.56 8.65
CA GLY A 134 13.36 41.06 8.04
C GLY A 134 14.09 39.90 8.74
N ALA A 135 14.35 38.84 7.95
CA ALA A 135 15.17 37.62 8.15
C ALA A 135 14.61 36.53 9.09
N ALA A 136 14.61 35.21 8.85
CA ALA A 136 14.88 34.24 7.76
C ALA A 136 15.29 32.92 8.48
N GLY A 137 14.87 31.73 8.03
CA GLY A 137 15.42 30.45 8.50
C GLY A 137 14.43 29.31 8.82
N LEU A 138 14.29 28.41 7.85
CA LEU A 138 13.54 27.14 7.75
C LEU A 138 13.67 26.14 8.92
N VAL A 139 12.76 25.16 9.14
CA VAL A 139 11.35 24.99 8.75
C VAL A 139 10.75 23.72 9.39
N GLY A 140 9.47 23.81 9.71
CA GLY A 140 8.50 22.75 9.51
C GLY A 140 7.29 23.32 8.75
N GLY A 141 6.70 22.52 7.84
CA GLY A 141 5.27 22.57 7.49
C GLY A 141 4.73 23.57 6.43
N ALA A 142 3.94 22.99 5.50
CA ALA A 142 2.71 23.50 4.87
C ALA A 142 2.71 24.50 3.66
N ILE A 143 2.00 24.06 2.59
CA ILE A 143 0.96 24.78 1.82
C ILE A 143 1.33 25.85 0.75
N LEU A 144 0.95 25.51 -0.49
CA LEU A 144 0.33 26.29 -1.60
C LEU A 144 1.14 27.13 -2.61
N MET A 145 0.45 27.27 -3.75
CA MET A 145 0.77 27.90 -5.04
C MET A 145 1.41 29.31 -5.01
N HIS A 146 2.08 29.57 -6.14
CA HIS A 146 2.29 30.85 -6.86
C HIS A 146 3.62 31.60 -6.65
N GLU A 147 4.33 31.80 -7.80
CA GLU A 147 5.35 32.83 -8.13
C GLU A 147 6.59 32.93 -7.20
N GLY A 148 7.83 32.87 -7.64
CA GLY A 148 8.42 33.42 -8.85
C GLY A 148 9.58 34.35 -8.45
N GLU A 149 10.81 33.82 -8.51
CA GLU A 149 12.12 34.49 -8.55
C GLU A 149 12.59 35.40 -7.38
N LYS A 150 13.66 34.93 -6.69
CA LYS A 150 14.76 35.65 -6.01
C LYS A 150 15.07 35.11 -4.61
N ILE A 151 15.70 33.94 -4.52
CA ILE A 151 16.57 33.56 -3.39
C ILE A 151 17.65 32.66 -3.98
N HIS A 152 18.67 33.26 -4.61
CA HIS A 152 19.78 32.50 -5.23
C HIS A 152 21.17 33.06 -4.90
N GLU A 153 21.29 33.97 -3.93
CA GLU A 153 22.58 34.57 -3.52
C GLU A 153 22.91 34.38 -2.02
N ASP A 154 21.93 34.07 -1.16
CA ASP A 154 22.17 33.86 0.29
C ASP A 154 22.63 32.42 0.65
N TRP A 155 22.78 31.53 -0.33
CA TRP A 155 23.08 30.11 -0.08
C TRP A 155 24.56 29.76 -0.19
N ASP A 156 25.38 30.61 -0.82
CA ASP A 156 26.80 30.32 -1.07
C ASP A 156 27.74 30.89 0.00
N GLU A 157 27.30 31.83 0.85
CA GLU A 157 28.11 32.33 2.00
C GLU A 157 27.94 31.49 3.28
N ASP A 158 26.82 30.79 3.47
CA ASP A 158 26.61 29.89 4.62
C ASP A 158 27.17 28.48 4.39
N LYS A 159 27.55 28.15 3.13
CA LYS A 159 28.17 26.87 2.76
C LYS A 159 29.66 26.81 3.15
N GLU A 160 30.40 27.90 2.98
CA GLU A 160 31.83 27.96 3.36
C GLU A 160 32.07 27.99 4.88
N ARG A 161 31.07 28.38 5.69
CA ARG A 161 31.16 28.34 7.17
C ARG A 161 30.80 26.97 7.76
N ILE A 162 30.14 26.11 6.98
CA ILE A 162 29.77 24.74 7.38
C ILE A 162 30.80 23.73 6.86
N GLU A 163 31.53 24.05 5.80
CA GLU A 163 32.63 23.22 5.26
C GLU A 163 33.99 23.40 5.97
N GLN A 164 34.10 24.29 6.97
CA GLN A 164 35.34 24.48 7.77
C GLN A 164 35.41 23.70 9.11
N ASN A 165 34.49 22.79 9.40
CA ASN A 165 34.54 21.98 10.64
C ASN A 165 34.46 20.45 10.40
N VAL A 166 34.92 19.95 9.25
CA VAL A 166 35.04 18.49 8.99
C VAL A 166 36.48 18.06 8.64
N GLU A 167 37.48 18.91 8.86
CA GLU A 167 38.89 18.52 8.76
C GLU A 167 39.61 18.76 10.10
N ASP A 168 39.30 17.87 11.06
CA ASP A 168 40.19 17.34 12.08
C ASP A 168 39.31 16.57 13.08
N PHE A 169 39.31 15.24 13.01
CA PHE A 169 38.65 14.38 13.99
C PHE A 169 39.66 14.05 15.09
N PRO A 170 39.58 14.62 16.30
CA PRO A 170 40.46 14.25 17.41
C PRO A 170 39.89 13.01 18.11
N GLU A 171 40.78 12.11 18.56
CA GLU A 171 40.50 10.76 19.10
C GLU A 171 39.67 10.66 20.40
N ASP A 172 38.89 11.67 20.82
CA ASP A 172 38.14 11.60 22.11
C ASP A 172 36.71 12.17 22.01
N ALA A 173 35.79 11.36 21.49
CA ALA A 173 34.35 11.66 21.41
C ALA A 173 33.64 11.79 22.78
N ALA A 174 34.27 11.33 23.87
CA ALA A 174 33.70 11.37 25.22
C ALA A 174 33.77 12.75 25.90
N ARG A 175 34.65 13.66 25.42
CA ARG A 175 34.80 14.99 26.03
C ARG A 175 33.84 16.03 25.45
N TRP A 176 33.40 15.84 24.21
CA TRP A 176 32.50 16.76 23.51
C TRP A 176 31.03 16.63 23.97
N THR A 177 30.58 15.41 24.29
CA THR A 177 29.24 15.17 24.85
C THR A 177 29.07 15.71 26.27
N GLY A 178 30.13 15.73 27.08
CA GLY A 178 30.10 16.22 28.47
C GLY A 178 29.92 17.73 28.61
N GLU A 179 30.42 18.55 27.68
CA GLU A 179 30.30 20.01 27.78
C GLU A 179 28.96 20.57 27.29
N LYS A 180 28.16 19.80 26.53
CA LYS A 180 26.83 20.26 26.05
C LYS A 180 25.65 19.89 26.94
N VAL A 181 25.83 18.95 27.87
CA VAL A 181 24.81 18.61 28.89
C VAL A 181 24.78 19.66 30.02
N GLY A 182 25.83 20.46 30.20
CA GLY A 182 25.91 21.50 31.23
C GLY A 182 25.22 22.84 30.93
N GLU A 183 24.64 23.05 29.74
CA GLU A 183 24.04 24.34 29.35
C GLU A 183 22.51 24.31 29.19
N VAL A 184 21.82 23.26 29.66
CA VAL A 184 20.34 23.11 29.53
C VAL A 184 19.59 23.13 30.88
N GLU A 185 20.25 23.48 31.99
CA GLU A 185 19.58 23.72 33.27
C GLU A 185 19.22 25.20 33.49
N ALA A 186 18.28 25.76 32.73
CA ALA A 186 17.64 27.04 33.06
C ALA A 186 16.35 27.31 32.26
N ILE A 187 15.27 26.54 32.48
CA ILE A 187 13.90 26.96 32.12
C ILE A 187 12.95 26.69 33.30
N PRO A 188 12.06 27.65 33.70
CA PRO A 188 11.37 27.63 35.00
C PRO A 188 10.18 26.67 35.09
N GLU A 189 9.91 26.21 36.32
CA GLU A 189 8.82 25.34 36.80
C GLU A 189 7.40 25.85 36.45
N ASN A 190 6.91 25.62 35.23
CA ASN A 190 5.51 25.97 34.89
C ASN A 190 4.84 25.02 33.87
N ILE A 191 5.39 23.85 33.58
CA ILE A 191 4.79 22.88 32.63
C ILE A 191 4.86 21.47 33.24
N GLU A 192 4.18 21.27 34.37
CA GLU A 192 4.16 19.97 35.06
C GLU A 192 2.74 19.52 35.47
N GLN A 193 1.69 19.99 34.77
CA GLN A 193 0.34 19.50 35.01
C GLN A 193 -0.45 19.31 33.72
N ARG A 194 -0.16 18.19 33.04
CA ARG A 194 -1.09 17.40 32.20
C ARG A 194 -0.22 16.46 31.38
N TRP A 195 -0.17 15.18 31.72
CA TRP A 195 -0.08 13.99 30.84
C TRP A 195 0.08 12.84 31.84
N ASP A 196 -0.93 11.98 31.97
CA ASP A 196 -0.86 10.84 32.89
C ASP A 196 -1.74 9.69 32.42
N ARG A 197 -1.16 8.48 32.47
CA ARG A 197 -1.64 7.16 32.03
C ARG A 197 -1.29 6.77 30.59
N THR A 198 -0.01 6.48 30.35
CA THR A 198 0.54 5.21 29.80
C THR A 198 2.07 5.23 29.98
N GLU A 199 2.58 5.58 31.17
CA GLU A 199 4.02 5.80 31.38
C GLU A 199 4.63 4.88 32.46
N ASP A 200 3.88 4.51 33.50
CA ASP A 200 4.37 3.67 34.62
C ASP A 200 4.94 2.28 34.25
N ARG A 201 4.77 1.77 33.03
CA ARG A 201 5.32 0.45 32.64
C ARG A 201 6.54 0.52 31.71
N ILE A 202 6.79 1.69 31.13
CA ILE A 202 7.89 1.92 30.20
C ILE A 202 8.94 2.82 30.86
N GLU A 203 8.54 3.84 31.64
CA GLU A 203 9.45 4.62 32.49
C GLU A 203 10.10 3.73 33.56
N ASN A 204 9.33 2.93 34.30
CA ASN A 204 9.92 1.97 35.23
C ASN A 204 10.85 0.92 34.57
N LYS A 205 10.88 0.80 33.23
CA LYS A 205 11.85 -0.05 32.52
C LYS A 205 13.02 0.73 31.93
N TRP A 206 12.81 2.00 31.59
CA TRP A 206 13.84 2.91 31.12
C TRP A 206 14.65 3.48 32.28
N ASP A 207 14.01 3.89 33.38
CA ASP A 207 14.67 4.36 34.60
C ASP A 207 15.55 3.26 35.21
N ASN A 208 15.05 2.01 35.26
CA ASN A 208 15.86 0.86 35.66
C ASN A 208 17.02 0.54 34.69
N ALA A 209 16.93 0.96 33.42
CA ALA A 209 17.98 0.75 32.42
C ALA A 209 18.99 1.92 32.36
N VAL A 210 18.60 3.09 32.84
CA VAL A 210 19.42 4.32 32.92
C VAL A 210 20.14 4.40 34.28
N ASP A 211 19.51 3.99 35.38
CA ASP A 211 20.15 3.92 36.71
C ASP A 211 21.30 2.88 36.75
N ASP A 212 21.25 1.84 35.90
CA ASP A 212 22.33 0.85 35.74
C ASP A 212 23.51 1.35 34.85
N VAL A 213 23.43 2.58 34.32
CA VAL A 213 24.50 3.19 33.49
C VAL A 213 25.43 4.09 34.32
N GLU A 214 25.08 4.44 35.55
CA GLU A 214 25.93 5.29 36.41
C GLU A 214 27.07 4.54 37.14
N ASP A 215 27.10 3.20 37.10
CA ASP A 215 28.18 2.40 37.70
C ASP A 215 28.88 1.51 36.65
N PHE A 216 30.03 1.98 36.13
CA PHE A 216 30.91 1.19 35.28
C PHE A 216 31.71 0.18 36.14
N PRO A 217 31.48 -1.15 36.06
CA PRO A 217 32.15 -2.10 36.94
C PRO A 217 33.56 -2.46 36.42
N GLU A 218 34.48 -2.82 37.33
CA GLU A 218 35.90 -3.15 37.05
C GLU A 218 36.13 -4.30 36.05
N ASN A 219 35.08 -5.03 35.63
CA ASN A 219 35.19 -6.18 34.74
C ASN A 219 34.38 -6.00 33.43
N ALA A 220 34.91 -5.14 32.55
CA ALA A 220 34.27 -4.70 31.31
C ALA A 220 33.86 -5.83 30.35
N ALA A 221 34.58 -6.96 30.34
CA ALA A 221 34.31 -8.09 29.44
C ALA A 221 33.04 -8.88 29.82
N GLU A 222 32.76 -9.00 31.13
CA GLU A 222 31.57 -9.69 31.62
C GLU A 222 30.32 -8.80 31.51
N TRP A 223 30.50 -7.48 31.70
CA TRP A 223 29.48 -6.46 31.49
C TRP A 223 29.08 -6.34 30.01
N THR A 224 30.06 -6.30 29.09
CA THR A 224 29.79 -6.31 27.64
C THR A 224 29.14 -7.61 27.19
N GLY A 225 29.59 -8.77 27.70
CA GLY A 225 28.92 -10.05 27.40
C GLY A 225 27.47 -10.10 27.86
N ARG A 226 27.15 -9.51 29.02
CA ARG A 226 25.79 -9.40 29.55
C ARG A 226 24.92 -8.44 28.72
N ARG A 227 25.46 -7.28 28.32
CA ARG A 227 24.78 -6.30 27.45
C ARG A 227 24.54 -6.81 26.03
N VAL A 228 25.49 -7.54 25.45
CA VAL A 228 25.30 -8.20 24.15
C VAL A 228 24.23 -9.28 24.27
N GLY A 229 24.25 -10.07 25.35
CA GLY A 229 23.19 -11.04 25.65
C GLY A 229 21.81 -10.41 25.85
N GLU A 230 21.72 -9.23 26.46
CA GLU A 230 20.46 -8.47 26.62
C GLU A 230 19.95 -7.89 25.30
N VAL A 231 20.85 -7.47 24.39
CA VAL A 231 20.50 -6.96 23.06
C VAL A 231 20.09 -8.12 22.12
N GLU A 232 20.77 -9.26 22.19
CA GLU A 232 20.36 -10.49 21.48
C GLU A 232 19.02 -11.00 22.03
N GLN A 233 18.84 -10.99 23.35
CA GLN A 233 17.57 -11.35 23.98
C GLN A 233 16.47 -10.33 23.69
N PHE A 234 16.79 -9.05 23.45
CA PHE A 234 15.83 -8.04 22.95
C PHE A 234 15.43 -8.31 21.49
N GLY A 235 16.38 -8.69 20.63
CA GLY A 235 16.11 -9.16 19.27
C GLY A 235 15.25 -10.42 19.26
N ASP A 236 15.60 -11.42 20.06
CA ASP A 236 14.83 -12.65 20.23
C ASP A 236 13.46 -12.38 20.88
N ASN A 237 13.35 -11.42 21.80
CA ASN A 237 12.06 -11.04 22.40
C ASN A 237 11.18 -10.29 21.41
N ILE A 238 11.75 -9.56 20.45
CA ILE A 238 11.03 -8.94 19.35
C ILE A 238 10.59 -10.01 18.35
N ASP A 239 11.48 -10.90 17.92
CA ASP A 239 11.12 -12.01 17.01
C ASP A 239 10.09 -12.94 17.65
N ASN A 240 10.22 -13.25 18.95
CA ASN A 240 9.21 -13.98 19.71
C ASN A 240 7.93 -13.16 19.91
N ALA A 241 7.96 -11.84 20.10
CA ALA A 241 6.75 -11.01 20.15
C ALA A 241 6.08 -10.84 18.78
N TYR A 242 6.84 -10.93 17.69
CA TYR A 242 6.34 -10.99 16.32
C TYR A 242 5.72 -12.36 16.02
N ASP A 243 6.34 -13.46 16.43
CA ASP A 243 5.81 -14.82 16.29
C ASP A 243 4.64 -15.09 17.25
N GLU A 244 4.66 -14.54 18.46
CA GLU A 244 3.53 -14.52 19.41
C GLU A 244 2.43 -13.57 18.94
N GLY A 245 2.75 -12.41 18.37
CA GLY A 245 1.80 -11.50 17.72
C GLY A 245 1.16 -12.10 16.46
N ARG A 246 1.87 -12.99 15.76
CA ARG A 246 1.36 -13.81 14.67
C ARG A 246 0.49 -14.97 15.18
N ALA A 247 0.73 -15.45 16.40
CA ALA A 247 -0.14 -16.38 17.13
C ALA A 247 -1.35 -15.68 17.83
N GLU A 248 -1.28 -14.36 18.05
CA GLU A 248 -2.31 -13.49 18.66
C GLU A 248 -2.93 -12.48 17.68
N GLY A 249 -2.85 -12.74 16.36
CA GLY A 249 -3.38 -11.84 15.33
C GLY A 249 -4.89 -11.56 15.47
N VAL A 250 -5.35 -10.47 14.84
CA VAL A 250 -6.76 -10.03 14.87
C VAL A 250 -7.70 -11.20 14.53
N ARG A 251 -8.65 -11.51 15.43
CA ARG A 251 -9.61 -12.60 15.25
C ARG A 251 -10.88 -12.09 14.57
N VAL A 252 -11.16 -12.60 13.39
CA VAL A 252 -12.27 -12.14 12.55
C VAL A 252 -13.28 -13.26 12.38
N VAL A 253 -14.52 -13.03 12.79
CA VAL A 253 -15.65 -13.89 12.42
C VAL A 253 -16.31 -13.32 11.18
N GLU A 254 -16.32 -14.09 10.10
CA GLU A 254 -16.99 -13.73 8.84
C GLU A 254 -18.28 -14.52 8.70
N LEU A 255 -19.45 -13.86 8.72
CA LEU A 255 -20.68 -14.56 8.35
C LEU A 255 -20.69 -14.78 6.83
N ALA A 256 -20.95 -16.00 6.38
CA ALA A 256 -20.92 -16.32 4.96
C ALA A 256 -21.82 -15.39 4.14
N GLY A 257 -21.20 -14.76 3.13
CA GLY A 257 -21.83 -13.77 2.25
C GLY A 257 -21.34 -13.92 0.81
N LEU A 258 -21.51 -12.86 0.03
CA LEU A 258 -21.01 -12.77 -1.33
C LEU A 258 -19.98 -11.64 -1.43
N ALA A 259 -19.09 -11.74 -2.42
CA ALA A 259 -18.15 -10.75 -2.94
C ALA A 259 -17.59 -9.70 -1.95
N PRO A 260 -18.28 -8.59 -1.61
CA PRO A 260 -17.75 -7.54 -0.70
C PRO A 260 -17.32 -8.05 0.69
N GLY A 261 -18.13 -8.89 1.34
CA GLY A 261 -17.87 -9.39 2.70
C GLY A 261 -16.66 -10.32 2.72
N PRO A 262 -16.65 -11.38 1.90
CA PRO A 262 -15.49 -12.24 1.71
C PRO A 262 -14.24 -11.48 1.25
N PHE A 263 -14.38 -10.45 0.40
CA PHE A 263 -13.22 -9.63 -0.01
C PHE A 263 -12.62 -8.84 1.16
N ALA A 264 -13.44 -8.27 2.04
CA ALA A 264 -12.94 -7.62 3.25
C ALA A 264 -12.22 -8.61 4.19
N GLY A 265 -12.78 -9.81 4.36
CA GLY A 265 -12.14 -10.89 5.12
C GLY A 265 -10.85 -11.39 4.48
N LEU A 266 -10.79 -11.43 3.14
CA LEU A 266 -9.61 -11.81 2.38
C LEU A 266 -8.46 -10.82 2.61
N LEU A 267 -8.74 -9.52 2.53
CA LEU A 267 -7.76 -8.47 2.83
C LEU A 267 -7.23 -8.61 4.26
N LEU A 268 -8.10 -8.85 5.25
CA LEU A 268 -7.66 -9.08 6.64
C LEU A 268 -6.77 -10.32 6.76
N ALA A 269 -7.15 -11.45 6.16
CA ALA A 269 -6.36 -12.67 6.18
C ALA A 269 -5.00 -12.49 5.50
N ASP A 270 -4.93 -11.67 4.45
CA ASP A 270 -3.69 -11.36 3.75
C ASP A 270 -2.68 -10.54 4.57
N TYR A 271 -3.13 -9.88 5.64
CA TYR A 271 -2.27 -9.21 6.62
C TYR A 271 -2.22 -9.96 7.96
N GLY A 272 -2.48 -11.27 7.96
CA GLY A 272 -2.24 -12.14 9.10
C GLY A 272 -3.39 -12.26 10.10
N ALA A 273 -4.58 -11.70 9.81
CA ALA A 273 -5.74 -11.95 10.65
C ALA A 273 -6.17 -13.42 10.60
N SER A 274 -6.57 -13.97 11.75
CA SER A 274 -7.20 -15.29 11.82
C SER A 274 -8.67 -15.13 11.46
N VAL A 275 -9.09 -15.62 10.29
CA VAL A 275 -10.45 -15.45 9.78
C VAL A 275 -11.23 -16.77 9.85
N LEU A 276 -12.22 -16.82 10.74
CA LEU A 276 -13.16 -17.92 10.92
C LEU A 276 -14.49 -17.59 10.23
N ARG A 277 -14.75 -18.23 9.11
CA ARG A 277 -16.02 -18.11 8.39
C ARG A 277 -17.10 -18.99 9.02
N VAL A 278 -18.32 -18.46 9.11
CA VAL A 278 -19.51 -19.18 9.57
C VAL A 278 -20.41 -19.46 8.38
N ASP A 279 -20.39 -20.71 7.91
CA ASP A 279 -21.23 -21.22 6.84
C ASP A 279 -22.55 -21.81 7.37
N ARG A 280 -23.51 -21.97 6.47
CA ARG A 280 -24.81 -22.60 6.78
C ARG A 280 -24.75 -24.10 6.52
N PRO A 281 -25.52 -24.92 7.26
CA PRO A 281 -25.61 -26.36 7.00
C PRO A 281 -26.01 -26.65 5.57
N ASN A 282 -25.41 -27.69 4.97
CA ASN A 282 -25.63 -28.12 3.59
C ASN A 282 -25.40 -27.04 2.52
N SER A 283 -24.62 -26.00 2.81
CA SER A 283 -24.23 -25.01 1.81
C SER A 283 -23.09 -25.55 0.94
N VAL A 284 -23.15 -25.29 -0.36
CA VAL A 284 -22.03 -25.47 -1.28
C VAL A 284 -21.49 -24.09 -1.58
N SER A 285 -20.30 -23.78 -1.07
CA SER A 285 -19.66 -22.49 -1.35
C SER A 285 -19.00 -22.53 -2.73
N THR A 286 -19.39 -21.61 -3.61
CA THR A 286 -18.67 -21.32 -4.86
C THR A 286 -17.69 -20.16 -4.71
N ASP A 287 -17.56 -19.63 -3.49
CA ASP A 287 -16.70 -18.50 -3.18
C ASP A 287 -15.23 -18.87 -3.37
N GLN A 288 -14.50 -18.02 -4.10
CA GLN A 288 -13.07 -18.16 -4.37
C GLN A 288 -12.24 -17.19 -3.51
N LEU A 289 -12.87 -16.28 -2.77
CA LEU A 289 -12.21 -15.29 -1.92
C LEU A 289 -11.93 -15.87 -0.52
N THR A 290 -11.35 -17.07 -0.49
CA THR A 290 -11.33 -17.90 0.72
C THR A 290 -9.95 -18.37 1.16
N ARG A 291 -8.87 -18.01 0.46
CA ARG A 291 -7.51 -18.35 0.90
C ARG A 291 -7.27 -17.89 2.34
N ARG A 292 -6.50 -18.68 3.09
CA ARG A 292 -6.13 -18.44 4.50
C ARG A 292 -7.29 -18.33 5.49
N LYS A 293 -8.52 -18.64 5.08
CA LYS A 293 -9.68 -18.71 5.97
C LYS A 293 -9.94 -20.14 6.41
N THR A 294 -10.50 -20.28 7.59
CA THR A 294 -11.10 -21.52 8.06
C THR A 294 -12.62 -21.36 8.12
N SER A 295 -13.35 -22.46 8.23
CA SER A 295 -14.81 -22.45 8.27
C SER A 295 -15.34 -23.34 9.40
N ILE A 296 -16.42 -22.90 10.03
CA ILE A 296 -17.34 -23.73 10.81
C ILE A 296 -18.73 -23.60 10.23
N THR A 297 -19.55 -24.62 10.46
CA THR A 297 -20.95 -24.62 10.04
C THR A 297 -21.85 -24.43 11.26
N LEU A 298 -22.78 -23.47 11.22
CA LEU A 298 -23.73 -23.22 12.30
C LEU A 298 -25.15 -23.02 11.77
N ASP A 299 -26.13 -23.68 12.40
CA ASP A 299 -27.54 -23.35 12.20
C ASP A 299 -27.94 -22.23 13.15
N LEU A 300 -27.89 -20.97 12.69
CA LEU A 300 -28.20 -19.82 13.53
C LEU A 300 -29.67 -19.74 14.00
N ARG A 301 -30.53 -20.68 13.60
CA ARG A 301 -31.88 -20.84 14.15
C ARG A 301 -31.90 -21.75 15.38
N ASP A 302 -30.89 -22.61 15.52
CA ASP A 302 -30.71 -23.47 16.68
C ASP A 302 -30.09 -22.66 17.83
N LYS A 303 -30.70 -22.75 19.02
CA LYS A 303 -30.23 -22.06 20.23
C LYS A 303 -28.83 -22.52 20.63
N ALA A 304 -28.49 -23.79 20.40
CA ALA A 304 -27.17 -24.33 20.75
C ALA A 304 -26.06 -23.72 19.85
N SER A 305 -26.29 -23.68 18.54
CA SER A 305 -25.40 -23.01 17.58
C SER A 305 -25.32 -21.50 17.81
N HIS A 306 -26.44 -20.85 18.14
CA HIS A 306 -26.46 -19.42 18.49
C HIS A 306 -25.61 -19.12 19.74
N ARG A 307 -25.72 -19.96 20.78
CA ARG A 307 -24.88 -19.85 21.99
C ARG A 307 -23.41 -20.03 21.66
N LEU A 308 -23.08 -21.01 20.83
CA LEU A 308 -21.71 -21.25 20.37
C LEU A 308 -21.14 -20.01 19.65
N LEU A 309 -21.90 -19.41 18.72
CA LEU A 309 -21.47 -18.20 18.02
C LEU A 309 -21.21 -17.04 18.97
N LEU A 310 -22.12 -16.76 19.91
CA LEU A 310 -21.92 -15.69 20.90
C LEU A 310 -20.63 -15.90 21.70
N SER A 311 -20.39 -17.13 22.14
CA SER A 311 -19.17 -17.49 22.87
C SER A 311 -17.91 -17.28 22.04
N VAL A 312 -17.92 -17.62 20.74
CA VAL A 312 -16.80 -17.30 19.84
C VAL A 312 -16.63 -15.79 19.69
N LEU A 313 -17.72 -15.05 19.54
CA LEU A 313 -17.70 -13.58 19.43
C LEU A 313 -17.21 -12.88 20.72
N SER A 314 -17.24 -13.55 21.87
CA SER A 314 -16.62 -13.04 23.11
C SER A 314 -15.09 -12.92 23.01
N LYS A 315 -14.46 -13.67 22.11
CA LYS A 315 -13.00 -13.68 21.87
C LYS A 315 -12.61 -13.05 20.53
N ALA A 316 -13.58 -12.75 19.67
CA ALA A 316 -13.33 -12.12 18.38
C ALA A 316 -13.08 -10.61 18.52
N ASP A 317 -12.29 -10.08 17.59
CA ASP A 317 -12.05 -8.64 17.44
C ASP A 317 -13.03 -8.01 16.46
N VAL A 318 -13.37 -8.74 15.40
CA VAL A 318 -14.19 -8.25 14.30
C VAL A 318 -15.27 -9.27 13.96
N LEU A 319 -16.48 -8.79 13.71
CA LEU A 319 -17.56 -9.52 13.04
C LEU A 319 -17.89 -8.84 11.71
N ILE A 320 -17.84 -9.58 10.60
CA ILE A 320 -18.31 -9.12 9.30
C ILE A 320 -19.74 -9.62 9.08
N ASP A 321 -20.70 -8.70 9.02
CA ASP A 321 -22.14 -8.90 8.75
C ASP A 321 -22.46 -8.45 7.31
N PRO A 322 -22.59 -9.38 6.34
CA PRO A 322 -22.91 -9.05 4.95
C PRO A 322 -24.42 -8.99 4.70
N TYR A 323 -25.26 -9.09 5.73
CA TYR A 323 -26.69 -9.25 5.55
C TYR A 323 -27.45 -7.94 5.41
N ARG A 324 -28.66 -8.03 4.86
CA ARG A 324 -29.60 -6.92 4.77
C ARG A 324 -29.90 -6.33 6.16
N PRO A 325 -30.27 -5.05 6.23
CA PRO A 325 -30.75 -4.45 7.46
C PRO A 325 -31.85 -5.29 8.15
N GLY A 326 -31.73 -5.45 9.47
CA GLY A 326 -32.68 -6.22 10.29
C GLY A 326 -32.45 -7.73 10.32
N VAL A 327 -31.58 -8.31 9.47
CA VAL A 327 -31.32 -9.77 9.50
C VAL A 327 -30.60 -10.16 10.78
N LEU A 328 -29.50 -9.49 11.10
CA LEU A 328 -28.71 -9.79 12.29
C LEU A 328 -29.53 -9.61 13.58
N GLU A 329 -30.37 -8.58 13.62
CA GLU A 329 -31.31 -8.33 14.71
C GLU A 329 -32.35 -9.46 14.85
N ARG A 330 -32.94 -9.94 13.74
CA ARG A 330 -33.88 -11.09 13.75
C ARG A 330 -33.22 -12.40 14.17
N LEU A 331 -31.91 -12.52 13.96
CA LEU A 331 -31.12 -13.66 14.44
C LEU A 331 -30.78 -13.57 15.93
N GLY A 332 -31.18 -12.48 16.63
CA GLY A 332 -30.85 -12.28 18.05
C GLY A 332 -29.45 -11.70 18.29
N LEU A 333 -28.81 -11.18 17.24
CA LEU A 333 -27.42 -10.71 17.26
C LEU A 333 -27.36 -9.18 17.05
N SER A 334 -28.33 -8.42 17.58
CA SER A 334 -28.34 -6.95 17.48
C SER A 334 -26.99 -6.36 17.94
N PRO A 335 -26.33 -5.50 17.13
CA PRO A 335 -25.04 -4.93 17.50
C PRO A 335 -25.06 -4.19 18.83
N SER A 336 -26.00 -3.25 19.00
CA SER A 336 -26.09 -2.41 20.21
C SER A 336 -26.72 -3.12 21.39
N ASP A 337 -27.70 -3.98 21.16
CA ASP A 337 -28.49 -4.56 22.25
C ASP A 337 -27.88 -5.83 22.81
N VAL A 338 -27.09 -6.55 22.00
CA VAL A 338 -26.53 -7.86 22.32
C VAL A 338 -25.02 -7.86 22.16
N LEU A 339 -24.49 -7.67 20.95
CA LEU A 339 -23.09 -7.96 20.65
C LEU A 339 -22.11 -7.06 21.41
N LEU A 340 -22.30 -5.74 21.37
CA LEU A 340 -21.41 -4.79 22.04
C LEU A 340 -21.56 -4.80 23.57
N LYS A 341 -22.67 -5.31 24.09
CA LYS A 341 -22.81 -5.56 25.53
C LYS A 341 -22.10 -6.84 25.95
N HIS A 342 -22.11 -7.85 25.08
CA HIS A 342 -21.43 -9.12 25.30
C HIS A 342 -19.91 -8.99 25.17
N ASN A 343 -19.45 -8.27 24.14
CA ASN A 343 -18.05 -7.95 23.92
C ASN A 343 -17.91 -6.46 23.56
N PRO A 344 -17.63 -5.57 24.54
CA PRO A 344 -17.44 -4.14 24.31
C PRO A 344 -16.24 -3.77 23.42
N ARG A 345 -15.36 -4.73 23.12
CA ARG A 345 -14.19 -4.55 22.23
C ARG A 345 -14.48 -4.96 20.78
N LEU A 346 -15.63 -5.58 20.52
CA LEU A 346 -15.98 -6.11 19.20
C LEU A 346 -16.23 -4.98 18.22
N ILE A 347 -15.65 -5.09 17.03
CA ILE A 347 -15.97 -4.26 15.88
C ILE A 347 -17.00 -5.01 15.04
N VAL A 348 -18.20 -4.45 14.88
CA VAL A 348 -19.25 -5.06 14.06
C VAL A 348 -19.30 -4.33 12.72
N ALA A 349 -18.67 -4.91 11.70
CA ALA A 349 -18.59 -4.38 10.35
C ALA A 349 -19.81 -4.84 9.53
N ARG A 350 -20.74 -3.92 9.32
CA ARG A 350 -21.97 -4.16 8.56
C ARG A 350 -21.76 -3.73 7.13
N MET A 351 -21.72 -4.69 6.22
CA MET A 351 -21.48 -4.50 4.81
C MET A 351 -22.79 -4.65 4.03
N THR A 352 -23.29 -3.55 3.46
CA THR A 352 -24.52 -3.55 2.66
C THR A 352 -24.29 -2.96 1.27
N GLY A 353 -25.20 -3.25 0.33
CA GLY A 353 -25.20 -2.57 -0.96
C GLY A 353 -25.70 -1.13 -0.85
N PHE A 354 -26.96 -0.98 -0.43
CA PHE A 354 -27.57 0.33 -0.18
C PHE A 354 -27.27 0.84 1.22
N ARG A 355 -27.34 2.18 1.38
CA ARG A 355 -27.38 2.85 2.68
C ARG A 355 -28.49 2.27 3.56
N ARG A 356 -28.17 2.02 4.84
CA ARG A 356 -29.10 1.41 5.81
C ARG A 356 -30.23 2.35 6.24
N ASP A 357 -30.02 3.65 6.11
CA ASP A 357 -30.99 4.72 6.37
C ASP A 357 -31.62 5.27 5.08
N GLY A 358 -31.25 4.73 3.92
CA GLY A 358 -31.70 5.21 2.62
C GLY A 358 -33.03 4.63 2.15
N LYS A 359 -33.62 5.28 1.13
CA LYS A 359 -34.85 4.84 0.44
C LYS A 359 -34.83 3.37 -0.01
N TYR A 360 -33.66 2.88 -0.40
CA TYR A 360 -33.47 1.55 -0.98
C TYR A 360 -32.98 0.49 0.02
N LYS A 361 -32.93 0.81 1.33
CA LYS A 361 -32.32 -0.06 2.36
C LYS A 361 -32.81 -1.51 2.38
N ASP A 362 -34.09 -1.71 2.08
CA ASP A 362 -34.75 -3.03 2.12
C ASP A 362 -34.79 -3.72 0.73
N MET A 363 -34.40 -3.00 -0.34
CA MET A 363 -34.46 -3.52 -1.71
C MET A 363 -33.33 -4.49 -2.03
N ALA A 364 -33.66 -5.50 -2.83
CA ALA A 364 -32.65 -6.33 -3.46
C ALA A 364 -31.85 -5.56 -4.52
N GLY A 365 -30.59 -5.95 -4.67
CA GLY A 365 -29.67 -5.38 -5.64
C GLY A 365 -28.40 -6.20 -5.71
N HIS A 366 -27.60 -5.87 -6.71
CA HIS A 366 -26.21 -6.28 -6.89
C HIS A 366 -25.39 -5.04 -7.29
N ASP A 367 -24.08 -5.21 -7.46
CA ASP A 367 -23.12 -4.17 -7.83
C ASP A 367 -23.72 -3.06 -8.71
N ILE A 368 -24.21 -3.45 -9.90
CA ILE A 368 -24.77 -2.53 -10.90
C ILE A 368 -25.87 -1.61 -10.36
N ASN A 369 -26.71 -2.10 -9.44
CA ASN A 369 -27.77 -1.31 -8.82
C ASN A 369 -27.21 -0.29 -7.83
N TYR A 370 -26.16 -0.65 -7.10
CA TYR A 370 -25.53 0.21 -6.11
C TYR A 370 -24.74 1.33 -6.79
N ILE A 371 -23.94 0.99 -7.81
CA ILE A 371 -23.23 2.00 -8.61
C ILE A 371 -24.19 2.87 -9.43
N ALA A 372 -25.37 2.37 -9.81
CA ALA A 372 -26.43 3.20 -10.39
C ALA A 372 -26.94 4.25 -9.40
N VAL A 373 -27.28 3.84 -8.18
CA VAL A 373 -27.79 4.76 -7.15
C VAL A 373 -26.72 5.74 -6.65
N SER A 374 -25.44 5.34 -6.67
CA SER A 374 -24.32 6.23 -6.35
C SER A 374 -24.14 7.38 -7.37
N GLY A 375 -24.77 7.27 -8.54
CA GLY A 375 -24.59 8.17 -9.68
C GLY A 375 -23.41 7.79 -10.58
N VAL A 376 -22.49 6.93 -10.12
CA VAL A 376 -21.26 6.63 -10.84
C VAL A 376 -21.49 5.85 -12.13
N LEU A 377 -22.46 4.93 -12.17
CA LEU A 377 -22.77 4.18 -13.39
C LEU A 377 -23.08 5.14 -14.56
N SER A 378 -23.76 6.26 -14.30
CA SER A 378 -24.12 7.24 -15.34
C SER A 378 -22.92 7.84 -16.08
N MET A 379 -21.74 7.78 -15.45
CA MET A 379 -20.47 8.32 -15.93
C MET A 379 -19.67 7.32 -16.78
N LEU A 380 -20.05 6.04 -16.78
CA LEU A 380 -19.25 4.96 -17.37
C LEU A 380 -19.85 4.47 -18.69
N GLY A 381 -19.02 4.36 -19.72
CA GLY A 381 -19.41 3.89 -21.06
C GLY A 381 -19.18 4.92 -22.17
N ARG A 382 -19.38 4.52 -23.42
CA ARG A 382 -19.17 5.37 -24.59
C ARG A 382 -20.29 6.38 -24.80
N LYS A 383 -20.00 7.40 -25.61
CA LYS A 383 -21.00 8.36 -26.11
C LYS A 383 -22.09 7.63 -26.88
N GLY A 384 -23.35 7.93 -26.60
CA GLY A 384 -24.51 7.40 -27.34
C GLY A 384 -24.89 5.95 -27.00
N GLU A 385 -24.10 5.23 -26.20
CA GLU A 385 -24.40 3.88 -25.74
C GLU A 385 -25.02 3.88 -24.33
N PRO A 386 -25.75 2.83 -23.91
CA PRO A 386 -26.15 2.68 -22.51
C PRO A 386 -24.95 2.72 -21.55
N PRO A 387 -25.13 3.17 -20.30
CA PRO A 387 -24.11 3.04 -19.27
C PRO A 387 -23.60 1.61 -19.13
N TYR A 388 -22.29 1.44 -18.94
CA TYR A 388 -21.63 0.15 -18.84
C TYR A 388 -21.14 -0.13 -17.41
N ALA A 389 -21.45 -1.31 -16.88
CA ALA A 389 -20.96 -1.75 -15.57
C ALA A 389 -19.55 -2.35 -15.69
N PRO A 390 -18.54 -1.87 -14.94
CA PRO A 390 -17.16 -2.33 -15.00
C PRO A 390 -16.97 -3.65 -14.26
N GLY A 391 -17.66 -4.70 -14.72
CA GLY A 391 -17.84 -5.93 -13.94
C GLY A 391 -18.52 -5.60 -12.60
N ASN A 392 -18.07 -6.24 -11.52
CA ASN A 392 -18.41 -5.88 -10.15
C ASN A 392 -17.22 -5.29 -9.38
N ILE A 393 -16.24 -4.72 -10.09
CA ILE A 393 -14.99 -4.23 -9.49
C ILE A 393 -15.24 -2.96 -8.68
N LEU A 394 -16.12 -2.09 -9.18
CA LEU A 394 -16.33 -0.78 -8.60
C LEU A 394 -17.19 -0.81 -7.33
N GLY A 395 -18.29 -1.54 -7.33
CA GLY A 395 -19.23 -1.58 -6.21
C GLY A 395 -18.83 -2.63 -5.17
N ASP A 396 -18.80 -3.91 -5.54
CA ASP A 396 -18.56 -5.01 -4.60
C ASP A 396 -17.15 -4.92 -3.98
N PHE A 397 -16.12 -4.61 -4.78
CA PHE A 397 -14.73 -4.59 -4.30
C PHE A 397 -14.26 -3.21 -3.85
N ALA A 398 -14.10 -2.25 -4.78
CA ALA A 398 -13.48 -0.96 -4.46
C ALA A 398 -14.37 -0.09 -3.53
N GLY A 399 -15.64 0.09 -3.88
CA GLY A 399 -16.60 0.85 -3.09
C GLY A 399 -17.22 0.07 -1.92
N GLY A 400 -17.00 -1.24 -1.86
CA GLY A 400 -17.61 -2.16 -0.90
C GLY A 400 -16.57 -2.74 0.04
N GLY A 401 -16.05 -3.92 -0.30
CA GLY A 401 -15.14 -4.68 0.57
C GLY A 401 -13.89 -3.91 0.98
N ALA A 402 -13.26 -3.13 0.09
CA ALA A 402 -12.10 -2.30 0.44
C ALA A 402 -12.47 -1.15 1.41
N MET A 403 -13.64 -0.54 1.25
CA MET A 403 -14.15 0.48 2.19
C MET A 403 -14.52 -0.15 3.55
N CYS A 404 -15.03 -1.38 3.57
CA CYS A 404 -15.22 -2.15 4.80
C CYS A 404 -13.91 -2.37 5.54
N PHE A 405 -12.90 -2.85 4.80
CA PHE A 405 -11.57 -3.10 5.32
C PHE A 405 -10.97 -1.83 5.92
N LEU A 406 -11.03 -0.70 5.20
CA LEU A 406 -10.63 0.60 5.72
C LEU A 406 -11.38 0.97 7.00
N GLY A 407 -12.71 0.80 7.02
CA GLY A 407 -13.52 1.08 8.21
C GLY A 407 -13.14 0.21 9.42
N ILE A 408 -12.81 -1.06 9.19
CA ILE A 408 -12.31 -1.98 10.23
C ILE A 408 -10.96 -1.51 10.76
N LEU A 409 -10.02 -1.13 9.88
CA LEU A 409 -8.71 -0.60 10.29
C LEU A 409 -8.85 0.68 11.13
N LEU A 410 -9.70 1.62 10.70
CA LEU A 410 -9.98 2.85 11.46
C LEU A 410 -10.61 2.53 12.83
N ALA A 411 -11.49 1.54 12.90
CA ALA A 411 -12.07 1.11 14.17
C ALA A 411 -11.07 0.38 15.07
N LEU A 412 -10.14 -0.40 14.52
CA LEU A 412 -9.04 -1.02 15.26
C LEU A 412 -8.10 0.05 15.85
N LEU A 413 -7.76 1.07 15.06
CA LEU A 413 -6.96 2.21 15.52
C LEU A 413 -7.68 2.98 16.62
N ALA A 414 -8.97 3.31 16.44
CA ALA A 414 -9.77 3.96 17.48
C ALA A 414 -9.86 3.10 18.75
N ARG A 415 -9.98 1.78 18.62
CA ARG A 415 -10.00 0.83 19.74
C ARG A 415 -8.67 0.77 20.49
N ALA A 416 -7.53 1.00 19.83
CA ALA A 416 -6.24 1.06 20.50
C ALA A 416 -6.18 2.18 21.55
N HIS A 417 -6.82 3.32 21.27
CA HIS A 417 -6.89 4.44 22.21
C HIS A 417 -8.05 4.35 23.20
N THR A 418 -9.22 3.89 22.74
CA THR A 418 -10.45 3.91 23.55
C THR A 418 -10.68 2.63 24.34
N GLY A 419 -10.00 1.55 23.97
CA GLY A 419 -10.25 0.20 24.47
C GLY A 419 -11.59 -0.39 24.04
N ARG A 420 -12.39 0.29 23.21
CA ARG A 420 -13.76 -0.10 22.83
C ARG A 420 -13.89 -0.32 21.33
N GLY A 421 -14.68 -1.32 20.95
CA GLY A 421 -15.12 -1.52 19.58
C GLY A 421 -16.33 -0.64 19.25
N GLN A 422 -16.81 -0.75 18.02
CA GLN A 422 -17.94 0.02 17.51
C GLN A 422 -18.58 -0.66 16.29
N VAL A 423 -19.70 -0.11 15.83
CA VAL A 423 -20.29 -0.50 14.55
C VAL A 423 -19.61 0.26 13.43
N VAL A 424 -19.14 -0.46 12.41
CA VAL A 424 -18.67 0.11 11.14
C VAL A 424 -19.80 -0.09 10.14
N GLU A 425 -20.34 1.01 9.61
CA GLU A 425 -21.32 0.95 8.52
C GLU A 425 -20.64 1.24 7.19
N ALA A 426 -20.44 0.19 6.39
CA ALA A 426 -19.87 0.31 5.05
C ALA A 426 -20.94 -0.07 4.02
N ASN A 427 -21.10 0.76 3.00
CA ASN A 427 -22.03 0.46 1.91
C ASN A 427 -21.51 0.86 0.53
N MET A 428 -21.86 0.05 -0.47
CA MET A 428 -21.33 0.19 -1.83
C MET A 428 -21.78 1.46 -2.54
N VAL A 429 -22.98 1.97 -2.25
CA VAL A 429 -23.46 3.25 -2.80
C VAL A 429 -22.50 4.38 -2.41
N ASP A 430 -22.15 4.44 -1.13
CA ASP A 430 -21.34 5.54 -0.60
C ASP A 430 -19.88 5.40 -0.92
N GLY A 431 -19.33 4.19 -0.81
CA GLY A 431 -17.96 3.95 -1.21
C GLY A 431 -17.76 4.25 -2.70
N SER A 432 -18.69 3.84 -3.57
CA SER A 432 -18.61 4.18 -4.99
C SER A 432 -18.73 5.69 -5.23
N ALA A 433 -19.70 6.35 -4.56
CA ALA A 433 -19.86 7.80 -4.67
C ALA A 433 -18.65 8.58 -4.12
N TYR A 434 -17.95 8.02 -3.13
CA TYR A 434 -16.72 8.57 -2.56
C TYR A 434 -15.56 8.46 -3.56
N LEU A 435 -15.38 7.30 -4.19
CA LEU A 435 -14.37 7.09 -5.24
C LEU A 435 -14.57 8.05 -6.43
N ALA A 436 -15.81 8.43 -6.73
CA ALA A 436 -16.12 9.40 -7.78
C ALA A 436 -16.05 10.88 -7.34
N THR A 437 -15.43 11.21 -6.21
CA THR A 437 -15.35 12.59 -5.71
C THR A 437 -14.67 13.54 -6.70
N MET A 438 -13.48 13.17 -7.22
CA MET A 438 -12.77 14.02 -8.20
C MET A 438 -13.60 14.23 -9.49
N PRO A 439 -14.11 13.17 -10.16
CA PRO A 439 -14.98 13.35 -11.33
C PRO A 439 -16.22 14.21 -11.03
N ARG A 440 -16.85 14.03 -9.86
CA ARG A 440 -18.03 14.81 -9.44
C ARG A 440 -17.71 16.30 -9.30
N LEU A 441 -16.61 16.65 -8.63
CA LEU A 441 -16.19 18.05 -8.46
C LEU A 441 -15.79 18.68 -9.80
N ASN A 442 -15.10 17.92 -10.65
CA ASN A 442 -14.65 18.39 -11.96
C ASN A 442 -15.75 18.55 -13.00
N ARG A 443 -17.01 18.22 -12.68
CA ARG A 443 -18.17 18.57 -13.52
C ARG A 443 -18.36 20.07 -13.73
N GLN A 444 -17.75 20.89 -12.89
CA GLN A 444 -17.75 22.35 -13.01
C GLN A 444 -16.57 22.88 -13.84
N THR A 445 -15.70 22.00 -14.33
CA THR A 445 -14.47 22.35 -15.06
C THR A 445 -14.48 21.71 -16.44
N PRO A 446 -13.71 22.23 -17.41
CA PRO A 446 -13.55 21.58 -18.72
C PRO A 446 -13.13 20.11 -18.63
N LEU A 447 -12.50 19.66 -17.54
CA LEU A 447 -12.05 18.28 -17.40
C LEU A 447 -13.21 17.26 -17.44
N TRP A 448 -14.38 17.60 -16.89
CA TRP A 448 -15.52 16.68 -16.77
C TRP A 448 -16.93 17.33 -16.94
N ASN A 449 -17.03 18.48 -17.59
CA ASN A 449 -18.29 19.22 -17.75
C ASN A 449 -19.17 18.79 -18.94
N LEU A 450 -18.78 17.76 -19.70
CA LEU A 450 -19.51 17.27 -20.87
C LEU A 450 -20.28 15.96 -20.58
N PRO A 451 -21.22 15.56 -21.46
CA PRO A 451 -21.89 14.26 -21.37
C PRO A 451 -20.90 13.08 -21.34
N ARG A 452 -21.38 11.92 -20.88
CA ARG A 452 -20.60 10.67 -20.83
C ARG A 452 -19.94 10.35 -22.18
N GLY A 453 -18.66 10.01 -22.14
CA GLY A 453 -17.85 9.61 -23.29
C GLY A 453 -17.35 10.79 -24.11
N GLU A 454 -17.43 12.01 -23.58
CA GLU A 454 -17.00 13.25 -24.23
C GLU A 454 -16.02 14.06 -23.37
N ASN A 455 -15.59 13.52 -22.24
CA ASN A 455 -14.69 14.19 -21.29
C ASN A 455 -13.24 13.73 -21.47
N MET A 456 -12.35 14.34 -20.69
CA MET A 456 -10.92 14.08 -20.78
C MET A 456 -10.53 12.65 -20.38
N LEU A 457 -11.21 12.10 -19.37
CA LEU A 457 -10.82 10.85 -18.70
C LEU A 457 -11.87 9.73 -18.80
N ASP A 458 -12.91 9.90 -19.62
CA ASP A 458 -13.99 8.90 -19.80
C ASP A 458 -14.00 8.25 -21.20
N GLY A 459 -12.90 8.44 -21.95
CA GLY A 459 -12.73 7.90 -23.30
C GLY A 459 -13.15 8.86 -24.42
N GLY A 460 -13.55 10.10 -24.12
CA GLY A 460 -13.76 11.14 -25.12
C GLY A 460 -12.47 11.60 -25.79
N SER A 461 -11.43 11.84 -25.00
CA SER A 461 -10.11 12.26 -25.48
C SER A 461 -9.42 11.23 -26.38
N PRO A 462 -8.85 11.64 -27.54
CA PRO A 462 -8.02 10.76 -28.35
C PRO A 462 -6.73 10.31 -27.64
N PHE A 463 -6.16 11.15 -26.79
CA PHE A 463 -4.93 10.84 -26.06
C PHE A 463 -5.19 10.32 -24.63
N TYR A 464 -6.43 9.89 -24.37
CA TYR A 464 -6.80 9.10 -23.19
C TYR A 464 -7.88 8.07 -23.58
N GLY A 465 -7.45 6.92 -24.09
CA GLY A 465 -8.33 5.92 -24.67
C GLY A 465 -7.63 4.67 -25.15
N THR A 466 -8.37 3.79 -25.83
CA THR A 466 -7.87 2.50 -26.32
C THR A 466 -8.03 2.41 -27.84
N TYR A 467 -7.06 1.81 -28.51
CA TYR A 467 -6.98 1.70 -29.96
C TYR A 467 -6.75 0.25 -30.38
N GLU A 468 -7.52 -0.23 -31.36
CA GLU A 468 -7.32 -1.58 -31.92
C GLU A 468 -6.05 -1.61 -32.79
N CYS A 469 -5.22 -2.62 -32.59
CA CYS A 469 -4.00 -2.85 -33.35
C CYS A 469 -4.27 -3.64 -34.64
N LYS A 470 -3.23 -3.92 -35.43
CA LYS A 470 -3.32 -4.74 -36.65
C LYS A 470 -3.82 -6.17 -36.39
N ASP A 471 -3.38 -6.75 -35.28
CA ASP A 471 -3.84 -8.02 -34.75
C ASP A 471 -5.24 -7.85 -34.14
N ARG A 472 -6.24 -8.41 -34.84
CA ARG A 472 -7.65 -8.21 -34.53
C ARG A 472 -7.97 -8.56 -33.06
N GLY A 473 -8.71 -7.65 -32.41
CA GLY A 473 -9.11 -7.82 -31.01
C GLY A 473 -8.00 -7.57 -29.98
N LYS A 474 -6.80 -7.19 -30.41
CA LYS A 474 -5.74 -6.70 -29.52
C LYS A 474 -5.74 -5.18 -29.50
N TYR A 475 -5.54 -4.61 -28.32
CA TYR A 475 -5.67 -3.18 -28.09
C TYR A 475 -4.42 -2.60 -27.44
N PHE A 476 -4.18 -1.32 -27.70
CA PHE A 476 -3.19 -0.48 -27.02
C PHE A 476 -3.91 0.63 -26.26
N ALA A 477 -3.51 0.87 -25.02
CA ALA A 477 -4.01 1.98 -24.20
C ALA A 477 -3.09 3.19 -24.38
N VAL A 478 -3.67 4.38 -24.44
CA VAL A 478 -2.98 5.67 -24.49
C VAL A 478 -3.50 6.54 -23.36
N GLY A 479 -2.60 7.16 -22.62
CA GLY A 479 -2.88 8.09 -21.51
C GLY A 479 -2.02 9.35 -21.53
N ALA A 480 -1.58 9.80 -22.70
CA ALA A 480 -0.64 10.92 -22.90
C ALA A 480 -1.31 12.31 -22.73
N LEU A 481 -1.69 12.65 -21.50
CA LEU A 481 -2.39 13.89 -21.17
C LEU A 481 -1.46 15.11 -21.20
N GLU A 482 -0.25 14.98 -20.67
CA GLU A 482 0.74 16.04 -20.58
C GLU A 482 1.39 16.32 -21.96
N PRO A 483 1.72 17.57 -22.29
CA PRO A 483 2.25 17.93 -23.62
C PRO A 483 3.50 17.14 -24.04
N GLN A 484 4.44 16.91 -23.12
CA GLN A 484 5.68 16.20 -23.39
C GLN A 484 5.46 14.70 -23.67
N PHE A 485 4.53 14.07 -22.95
CA PHE A 485 4.16 12.67 -23.17
C PHE A 485 3.40 12.52 -24.48
N TYR A 486 2.53 13.49 -24.81
CA TYR A 486 1.88 13.55 -26.11
C TYR A 486 2.91 13.70 -27.25
N ALA A 487 3.93 14.54 -27.10
CA ALA A 487 4.99 14.67 -28.09
C ALA A 487 5.76 13.34 -28.30
N ALA A 488 6.05 12.61 -27.21
CA ALA A 488 6.64 11.28 -27.29
C ALA A 488 5.73 10.28 -28.01
N LEU A 489 4.42 10.30 -27.74
CA LEU A 489 3.42 9.50 -28.46
C LEU A 489 3.41 9.82 -29.96
N ILE A 490 3.33 11.10 -30.34
CA ILE A 490 3.32 11.53 -31.75
C ILE A 490 4.59 11.08 -32.48
N LYS A 491 5.75 11.21 -31.83
CA LYS A 491 7.02 10.71 -32.35
C LYS A 491 7.01 9.20 -32.54
N GLY A 492 6.56 8.44 -31.55
CA GLY A 492 6.49 6.97 -31.62
C GLY A 492 5.48 6.46 -32.66
N LEU A 493 4.37 7.17 -32.84
CA LEU A 493 3.41 6.92 -33.92
C LEU A 493 3.95 7.31 -35.30
N GLY A 494 5.05 8.06 -35.37
CA GLY A 494 5.71 8.47 -36.61
C GLY A 494 4.94 9.56 -37.37
N PHE A 495 4.26 10.45 -36.66
CA PHE A 495 3.63 11.63 -37.24
C PHE A 495 4.64 12.78 -37.34
N GLU A 496 4.62 13.52 -38.44
CA GLU A 496 5.45 14.72 -38.62
C GLU A 496 4.82 15.96 -37.96
N THR A 497 5.65 16.99 -37.72
CA THR A 497 5.17 18.25 -37.16
C THR A 497 4.17 18.90 -38.12
N GLY A 498 2.96 19.18 -37.65
CA GLY A 498 1.89 19.79 -38.44
C GLY A 498 1.02 18.81 -39.24
N GLU A 499 1.31 17.49 -39.19
CA GLU A 499 0.46 16.47 -39.82
C GLU A 499 -0.89 16.32 -39.09
N LEU A 500 -0.92 16.63 -37.79
CA LEU A 500 -2.10 16.54 -36.94
C LEU A 500 -2.60 17.94 -36.51
N PRO A 501 -3.93 18.12 -36.37
CA PRO A 501 -4.49 19.35 -35.83
C PRO A 501 -4.21 19.50 -34.32
N ALA A 502 -4.34 20.72 -33.79
CA ALA A 502 -4.09 21.01 -32.38
C ALA A 502 -5.03 20.23 -31.46
N ARG A 503 -4.46 19.60 -30.42
CA ARG A 503 -5.19 18.72 -29.48
C ARG A 503 -6.02 19.47 -28.45
N GLU A 504 -5.67 20.73 -28.20
CA GLU A 504 -6.32 21.64 -27.25
C GLU A 504 -7.73 22.01 -27.71
N ASP A 505 -7.95 22.04 -29.02
CA ASP A 505 -9.27 22.26 -29.60
C ASP A 505 -10.02 20.92 -29.75
N ARG A 506 -11.10 20.78 -28.97
CA ARG A 506 -11.95 19.58 -28.97
C ARG A 506 -12.66 19.35 -30.29
N ALA A 507 -12.87 20.38 -31.11
CA ALA A 507 -13.43 20.21 -32.44
C ALA A 507 -12.55 19.32 -33.32
N ASN A 508 -11.23 19.24 -33.03
CA ASN A 508 -10.28 18.41 -33.74
C ASN A 508 -10.22 16.96 -33.23
N TRP A 509 -10.80 16.65 -32.07
CA TRP A 509 -10.70 15.31 -31.48
C TRP A 509 -11.22 14.18 -32.37
N PRO A 510 -12.32 14.33 -33.13
CA PRO A 510 -12.73 13.29 -34.07
C PRO A 510 -11.67 12.98 -35.14
N ALA A 511 -11.01 14.01 -35.69
CA ALA A 511 -9.96 13.83 -36.69
C ALA A 511 -8.69 13.21 -36.08
N LEU A 512 -8.28 13.66 -34.89
CA LEU A 512 -7.17 13.07 -34.15
C LEU A 512 -7.41 11.60 -33.82
N ARG A 513 -8.62 11.26 -33.36
CA ARG A 513 -9.00 9.88 -33.07
C ARG A 513 -8.90 9.02 -34.32
N ALA A 514 -9.43 9.48 -35.45
CA ALA A 514 -9.36 8.74 -36.71
C ALA A 514 -7.90 8.52 -37.17
N ALA A 515 -7.04 9.53 -37.04
CA ALA A 515 -5.62 9.40 -37.37
C ALA A 515 -4.91 8.36 -36.47
N PHE A 516 -5.18 8.38 -35.16
CA PHE A 516 -4.62 7.41 -34.22
C PHE A 516 -5.15 6.00 -34.51
N GLU A 517 -6.46 5.83 -34.74
CA GLU A 517 -7.05 4.54 -35.11
C GLU A 517 -6.44 3.97 -36.39
N GLN A 518 -6.20 4.80 -37.39
CA GLN A 518 -5.51 4.38 -38.61
C GLN A 518 -4.09 3.94 -38.30
N ARG A 519 -3.33 4.76 -37.55
CA ARG A 519 -1.92 4.46 -37.27
C ARG A 519 -1.76 3.19 -36.45
N PHE A 520 -2.52 3.02 -35.36
CA PHE A 520 -2.44 1.81 -34.53
C PHE A 520 -2.76 0.52 -35.31
N LYS A 521 -3.60 0.58 -36.36
CA LYS A 521 -3.90 -0.57 -37.23
C LYS A 521 -2.77 -0.99 -38.18
N GLU A 522 -1.69 -0.21 -38.28
CA GLU A 522 -0.56 -0.52 -39.17
C GLU A 522 0.41 -1.55 -38.60
N LYS A 523 0.45 -1.70 -37.26
CA LYS A 523 1.34 -2.64 -36.56
C LYS A 523 0.59 -3.47 -35.53
N THR A 524 1.13 -4.63 -35.22
CA THR A 524 0.63 -5.51 -34.15
C THR A 524 0.87 -4.90 -32.78
N ARG A 525 0.12 -5.34 -31.76
CA ARG A 525 0.30 -4.88 -30.38
C ARG A 525 1.75 -5.03 -29.89
N ALA A 526 2.39 -6.16 -30.21
CA ALA A 526 3.78 -6.44 -29.84
C ALA A 526 4.79 -5.50 -30.55
N GLU A 527 4.55 -5.14 -31.81
CA GLU A 527 5.38 -4.14 -32.50
C GLU A 527 5.22 -2.75 -31.89
N TRP A 528 4.01 -2.36 -31.44
CA TRP A 528 3.81 -1.10 -30.71
C TRP A 528 4.45 -1.11 -29.34
N GLU A 529 4.35 -2.22 -28.62
CA GLU A 529 5.03 -2.42 -27.34
C GLU A 529 6.54 -2.21 -27.51
N ALA A 530 7.18 -2.80 -28.51
CA ALA A 530 8.60 -2.60 -28.80
C ALA A 530 8.98 -1.14 -29.15
N ILE A 531 8.04 -0.34 -29.66
CA ILE A 531 8.27 1.08 -30.00
C ILE A 531 8.16 1.97 -28.76
N PHE A 532 7.22 1.67 -27.86
CA PHE A 532 6.89 2.51 -26.72
C PHE A 532 7.54 2.07 -25.41
N ASP A 533 8.05 0.85 -25.34
CA ASP A 533 8.79 0.35 -24.18
C ASP A 533 9.98 1.26 -23.84
N GLY A 534 10.13 1.56 -22.55
CA GLY A 534 11.14 2.50 -22.05
C GLY A 534 10.93 3.97 -22.43
N THR A 535 9.77 4.36 -22.98
CA THR A 535 9.46 5.76 -23.33
C THR A 535 8.39 6.38 -22.43
N ASP A 536 8.37 7.71 -22.35
CA ASP A 536 7.35 8.48 -21.63
C ASP A 536 6.07 8.73 -22.45
N ALA A 537 5.77 7.90 -23.46
CA ALA A 537 4.61 8.11 -24.35
C ALA A 537 3.26 7.80 -23.68
N CYS A 538 3.25 7.28 -22.46
CA CYS A 538 2.06 6.80 -21.75
C CYS A 538 1.21 5.87 -22.62
N ALA A 539 1.86 4.95 -23.33
CA ALA A 539 1.23 4.05 -24.28
C ALA A 539 1.65 2.61 -23.96
N THR A 540 0.68 1.74 -23.64
CA THR A 540 0.94 0.39 -23.13
C THR A 540 0.01 -0.66 -23.76
N PRO A 541 0.44 -1.92 -23.88
CA PRO A 541 -0.46 -2.99 -24.33
C PRO A 541 -1.61 -3.19 -23.34
N VAL A 542 -2.82 -3.46 -23.86
CA VAL A 542 -3.92 -3.97 -23.03
C VAL A 542 -3.73 -5.47 -22.89
N LEU A 543 -3.39 -5.94 -21.69
CA LEU A 543 -3.14 -7.35 -21.38
C LEU A 543 -4.43 -8.08 -21.00
N GLU A 544 -4.55 -9.33 -21.44
CA GLU A 544 -5.60 -10.26 -21.06
C GLU A 544 -5.15 -11.15 -19.88
N GLN A 545 -6.10 -11.72 -19.14
CA GLN A 545 -5.82 -12.58 -17.98
C GLN A 545 -4.91 -13.77 -18.35
N ALA A 546 -5.16 -14.42 -19.48
CA ALA A 546 -4.33 -15.53 -19.95
C ALA A 546 -2.88 -15.12 -20.27
N GLU A 547 -2.66 -13.86 -20.66
CA GLU A 547 -1.32 -13.34 -20.95
C GLU A 547 -0.57 -13.05 -19.65
N LEU A 548 -1.25 -12.48 -18.65
CA LEU A 548 -0.70 -12.32 -17.31
C LEU A 548 -0.33 -13.67 -16.69
N GLU A 549 -1.21 -14.68 -16.80
CA GLU A 549 -0.94 -16.05 -16.33
C GLU A 549 0.32 -16.63 -16.99
N GLN A 550 0.39 -16.57 -18.32
CA GLN A 550 1.52 -17.10 -19.09
C GLN A 550 2.83 -16.36 -18.81
N SER A 551 2.76 -15.06 -18.48
CA SER A 551 3.94 -14.27 -18.11
C SER A 551 4.51 -14.61 -16.73
N GLY A 552 3.80 -15.42 -15.94
CA GLY A 552 4.18 -15.72 -14.57
C GLY A 552 3.92 -14.54 -13.62
N TYR A 553 2.89 -13.73 -13.88
CA TYR A 553 2.53 -12.63 -13.00
C TYR A 553 2.25 -13.16 -11.59
N GLU A 554 3.01 -12.63 -10.64
CA GLU A 554 2.91 -12.94 -9.22
C GLU A 554 2.01 -11.92 -8.53
N GLN A 555 0.86 -12.37 -8.04
CA GLN A 555 0.00 -11.52 -7.23
C GLN A 555 0.63 -11.26 -5.86
N ARG A 556 0.84 -9.99 -5.54
CA ARG A 556 1.33 -9.55 -4.23
C ARG A 556 0.17 -9.07 -3.35
N PRO A 557 0.36 -8.99 -2.01
CA PRO A 557 -0.55 -8.26 -1.14
C PRO A 557 -0.82 -6.84 -1.66
N ALA A 558 -2.04 -6.35 -1.47
CA ALA A 558 -2.50 -5.10 -2.09
C ALA A 558 -1.67 -3.86 -1.68
N VAL A 559 -1.02 -3.91 -0.52
CA VAL A 559 -0.11 -2.90 0.02
C VAL A 559 1.10 -3.64 0.59
N HIS A 560 2.30 -3.18 0.24
CA HIS A 560 3.54 -3.69 0.81
C HIS A 560 3.95 -2.80 1.98
N LEU A 561 4.06 -3.39 3.17
CA LEU A 561 4.65 -2.76 4.35
C LEU A 561 6.09 -3.26 4.47
N VAL A 562 7.05 -2.33 4.60
CA VAL A 562 8.49 -2.65 4.56
C VAL A 562 8.91 -3.44 5.80
N ASP A 563 8.56 -2.96 7.00
CA ASP A 563 9.00 -3.57 8.26
C ASP A 563 8.06 -4.70 8.75
N THR A 564 6.81 -4.70 8.29
CA THR A 564 5.78 -5.67 8.69
C THR A 564 5.03 -6.23 7.48
N PRO A 565 5.73 -6.82 6.51
CA PRO A 565 5.12 -7.28 5.28
C PRO A 565 4.04 -8.34 5.55
N GLY A 566 2.92 -8.23 4.83
CA GLY A 566 1.94 -9.30 4.80
C GLY A 566 2.57 -10.59 4.26
N PRO A 567 2.11 -11.78 4.68
CA PRO A 567 2.61 -13.04 4.18
C PRO A 567 2.53 -13.13 2.65
N PRO A 568 3.56 -13.67 1.97
CA PRO A 568 3.57 -13.82 0.52
C PRO A 568 2.40 -14.69 0.08
N ILE A 569 1.69 -14.29 -0.97
CA ILE A 569 0.54 -15.03 -1.49
C ILE A 569 1.07 -16.20 -2.33
N PRO A 570 0.86 -17.47 -1.92
CA PRO A 570 1.31 -18.61 -2.69
C PRO A 570 0.66 -18.63 -4.08
N ALA A 571 1.39 -19.08 -5.11
CA ALA A 571 0.89 -19.04 -6.50
C ALA A 571 -0.40 -19.86 -6.71
N ASP A 572 -0.59 -20.93 -5.93
CA ASP A 572 -1.78 -21.80 -5.92
C ASP A 572 -3.01 -21.16 -5.27
N ASP A 573 -2.80 -20.23 -4.33
CA ASP A 573 -3.82 -19.40 -3.67
C ASP A 573 -3.96 -18.00 -4.31
N GLY A 574 -3.05 -17.67 -5.23
CA GLY A 574 -2.65 -16.31 -5.54
C GLY A 574 -3.24 -15.69 -6.79
N GLY A 575 -3.94 -16.43 -7.65
CA GLY A 575 -4.71 -15.75 -8.70
C GLY A 575 -4.95 -16.51 -9.99
N TRP A 576 -4.33 -17.67 -10.18
CA TRP A 576 -4.50 -18.47 -11.41
C TRP A 576 -5.30 -19.73 -11.15
N THR A 577 -4.95 -20.44 -10.08
CA THR A 577 -5.78 -21.50 -9.51
C THR A 577 -6.48 -20.97 -8.26
N GLY A 578 -7.72 -21.40 -8.08
CA GLY A 578 -8.49 -21.14 -6.87
C GLY A 578 -8.86 -22.45 -6.19
N GLY A 579 -8.84 -22.44 -4.87
CA GLY A 579 -9.49 -23.45 -4.04
C GLY A 579 -10.66 -22.80 -3.31
N GLY A 580 -11.88 -23.29 -3.54
CA GLY A 580 -13.00 -22.93 -2.67
C GLY A 580 -12.80 -23.49 -1.27
N LEU A 581 -13.35 -22.81 -0.26
CA LEU A 581 -13.37 -23.33 1.11
C LEU A 581 -14.60 -24.22 1.32
N LEU A 582 -14.36 -25.50 1.58
CA LEU A 582 -15.42 -26.42 1.99
C LEU A 582 -15.89 -26.06 3.42
N PRO A 583 -17.21 -25.98 3.67
CA PRO A 583 -17.73 -25.68 5.00
C PRO A 583 -17.19 -26.64 6.07
N GLY A 584 -16.75 -26.09 7.21
CA GLY A 584 -16.15 -26.86 8.31
C GLY A 584 -14.62 -27.07 8.22
N THR A 585 -13.99 -26.72 7.11
CA THR A 585 -12.54 -26.93 6.92
C THR A 585 -11.72 -26.06 7.86
N GLY A 586 -10.82 -26.67 8.66
CA GLY A 586 -9.93 -25.97 9.59
C GLY A 586 -10.63 -25.35 10.82
N GLY A 587 -11.94 -25.54 10.94
CA GLY A 587 -12.75 -24.91 11.99
C GLY A 587 -12.43 -25.43 13.38
N GLN A 588 -12.20 -26.74 13.53
CA GLN A 588 -11.91 -27.36 14.83
C GLN A 588 -10.57 -26.85 15.40
N GLU A 589 -9.54 -26.77 14.56
CA GLU A 589 -8.22 -26.26 14.91
C GLU A 589 -8.31 -24.79 15.33
N THR A 590 -9.11 -24.00 14.61
CA THR A 590 -9.34 -22.59 14.95
C THR A 590 -10.06 -22.44 16.29
N LEU A 591 -11.11 -23.23 16.54
CA LEU A 591 -11.83 -23.23 17.82
C LEU A 591 -10.94 -23.70 18.98
N LYS A 592 -10.07 -24.68 18.75
CA LYS A 592 -9.06 -25.10 19.72
C LYS A 592 -8.07 -23.98 20.04
N ALA A 593 -7.58 -23.28 19.02
CA ALA A 593 -6.65 -22.16 19.21
C ALA A 593 -7.30 -20.96 19.91
N TRP A 594 -8.51 -20.57 19.52
CA TRP A 594 -9.19 -19.39 20.07
C TRP A 594 -9.80 -19.62 21.45
N MET A 595 -10.35 -20.82 21.67
CA MET A 595 -11.21 -21.12 22.82
C MET A 595 -10.69 -22.27 23.69
N GLY A 596 -9.69 -23.03 23.22
CA GLY A 596 -9.27 -24.27 23.86
C GLY A 596 -10.26 -25.42 23.67
N TRP A 597 -11.27 -25.27 22.81
CA TRP A 597 -12.38 -26.22 22.68
C TRP A 597 -12.02 -27.47 21.88
N GLU A 598 -12.65 -28.58 22.25
CA GLU A 598 -12.49 -29.87 21.57
C GLU A 598 -13.85 -30.53 21.27
N GLU A 599 -13.95 -31.19 20.12
CA GLU A 599 -15.12 -31.97 19.73
C GLU A 599 -15.38 -33.10 20.75
N GLY A 600 -16.65 -33.35 21.06
CA GLY A 600 -17.09 -34.33 22.06
C GLY A 600 -16.93 -33.87 23.51
N ARG A 601 -16.24 -32.75 23.75
CA ARG A 601 -16.11 -32.13 25.08
C ARG A 601 -16.87 -30.82 25.22
N ASP A 602 -16.72 -29.93 24.24
CA ASP A 602 -17.30 -28.58 24.24
C ASP A 602 -18.42 -28.43 23.19
N PHE A 603 -18.28 -29.09 22.03
CA PHE A 603 -19.28 -29.12 20.97
C PHE A 603 -19.34 -30.49 20.29
N GLU A 604 -20.46 -30.78 19.60
CA GLU A 604 -20.61 -31.93 18.70
C GLU A 604 -20.88 -31.44 17.27
N ILE A 605 -20.50 -32.23 16.28
CA ILE A 605 -20.82 -32.00 14.87
C ILE A 605 -21.98 -32.91 14.46
N ARG A 606 -23.09 -32.29 14.05
CA ARG A 606 -24.26 -33.01 13.54
C ARG A 606 -24.00 -33.57 12.14
N GLY A 607 -24.87 -34.48 11.69
CA GLY A 607 -24.78 -35.07 10.34
C GLY A 607 -24.93 -34.09 9.18
N ASP A 608 -25.42 -32.86 9.42
CA ASP A 608 -25.48 -31.75 8.46
C ASP A 608 -24.24 -30.84 8.52
N GLY A 609 -23.22 -31.24 9.29
CA GLY A 609 -21.99 -30.50 9.53
C GLY A 609 -22.10 -29.41 10.60
N ALA A 610 -23.31 -29.12 11.11
CA ALA A 610 -23.51 -28.03 12.06
C ALA A 610 -22.93 -28.34 13.43
N LEU A 611 -22.17 -27.39 14.00
CA LEU A 611 -21.69 -27.48 15.37
C LEU A 611 -22.80 -27.08 16.34
N VAL A 612 -22.98 -27.91 17.38
CA VAL A 612 -23.91 -27.66 18.48
C VAL A 612 -23.17 -27.72 19.82
N TRP A 613 -23.50 -26.79 20.71
CA TRP A 613 -22.94 -26.73 22.06
C TRP A 613 -23.39 -27.90 22.92
N ILE A 614 -22.48 -28.51 23.69
CA ILE A 614 -22.81 -29.55 24.67
C ILE A 614 -23.19 -28.88 26.01
N GLU A 615 -24.44 -29.01 26.45
CA GLU A 615 -24.86 -28.51 27.77
C GLU A 615 -24.18 -29.32 28.91
N GLY A 616 -23.41 -28.63 29.76
CA GLY A 616 -22.69 -29.24 30.88
C GLY A 616 -21.20 -29.55 30.64
N GLY A 617 -20.65 -29.15 29.49
CA GLY A 617 -19.20 -29.22 29.21
C GLY A 617 -18.34 -28.53 30.28
N LYS A 618 -17.13 -29.04 30.49
CA LYS A 618 -16.22 -28.57 31.55
C LYS A 618 -15.66 -27.15 31.32
N SER A 619 -15.76 -26.60 30.10
CA SER A 619 -15.40 -25.19 29.89
C SER A 619 -16.51 -24.29 30.44
N LYS A 620 -16.17 -23.52 31.47
CA LYS A 620 -17.05 -22.48 31.98
C LYS A 620 -17.03 -21.31 31.01
N LEU A 621 -18.22 -20.89 30.59
CA LEU A 621 -18.48 -19.63 29.89
C LEU A 621 -18.14 -18.42 30.75
#